data_AF-A0A2V8DTT2-F1
#
_entry.id   AF-A0A2V8DTT2-F1
#
_cell.length_a   1.000
_cell.length_b   1.000
_cell.length_c   1.000
_cell.angle_alpha   90.00
_cell.angle_beta   90.00
_cell.angle_gamma   90.00
#
_symmetry.space_group_name_H-M   'P 1'
#
loop_
_entity.id
_entity.type
_entity.pdbx_description
1 polymer ?
#
loop_
_entity_poly.entity_id
_entity_poly.type
_entity_poly.pdbx_seq_one_letter_code
_entity_poly.pdbx_strand_id
1 'polypeptide(L)'
;ALFKEELRGHRLLKNRSLWRHFVTVRNNAWSYSNVVLVGDAAHTAHFSVGSGTKLAIEDAIALAGAVRRDPDVRTALSEYEAERRPAVESLQRAAQVSLQWFEDTERYMSLELPQFAFNLLTRSLRITHDNLKVRDPQFVAKIDHWYAEQAEQQSGVRRTAHGAPPPMFTPFKLRDLVLSNRVVVSPMCQYVAEDGMPNEWHLVHLGSRAIGGAGLVFTEMTDVSRAGRISPGCTGMYKPEHVKAWKRIVEFIRLNTSSKIGIQLGHAGRKASTQRMWEGMDEPLPDGNWPIISASPLPYFPYSQVPKEMTRADMDEVKSDFVRAAQMSHDAGFDLLELHFAHGYLLASFISPLTNQRTDAYGGSLENRMRFPLEVFDAVRGAWPDHKPMSVRISAVDWAPGGMQPADAVEVARLLKQHGCDITDVSAGQTVADAKPQYGRQFQTPFADRIRHEVGIATMAVGNISSYQDVNTILAAGRADLCVLARAHLWDPYWTRHAAYEQGYPLAWPDPYATLNRYKPRT
;
A
#
# COMPACT_ATOMS: atom_id res chain seq x y z
N ALA A 1 13.99 -38.25 -1.01
CA ALA A 1 14.60 -37.47 0.08
C ALA A 1 15.33 -36.29 -0.54
N LEU A 2 15.16 -35.07 -0.01
CA LEU A 2 15.62 -33.81 -0.60
C LEU A 2 17.14 -33.76 -0.90
N PHE A 3 17.95 -34.51 -0.15
CA PHE A 3 19.42 -34.55 -0.26
C PHE A 3 19.95 -35.92 -0.66
N LYS A 4 19.20 -36.72 -1.42
CA LYS A 4 19.58 -38.12 -1.68
C LYS A 4 20.93 -38.23 -2.41
N GLU A 5 21.19 -37.33 -3.36
CA GLU A 5 22.42 -37.34 -4.16
C GLU A 5 23.63 -36.87 -3.35
N GLU A 6 23.46 -35.83 -2.52
CA GLU A 6 24.51 -35.30 -1.65
C GLU A 6 24.83 -36.25 -0.50
N LEU A 7 23.78 -36.89 0.05
CA LEU A 7 23.94 -37.82 1.16
C LEU A 7 24.54 -39.16 0.74
N ARG A 8 24.44 -39.57 -0.54
CA ARG A 8 25.00 -40.85 -1.04
C ARG A 8 24.70 -42.07 -0.14
N GLY A 9 23.50 -42.11 0.45
CA GLY A 9 23.08 -43.16 1.38
C GLY A 9 23.42 -42.93 2.86
N HIS A 10 24.18 -41.89 3.21
CA HIS A 10 24.39 -41.46 4.58
C HIS A 10 23.11 -40.87 5.21
N ARG A 11 22.96 -41.00 6.53
CA ARG A 11 21.84 -40.39 7.26
C ARG A 11 22.11 -38.90 7.45
N LEU A 12 21.09 -38.06 7.22
CA LEU A 12 21.14 -36.67 7.64
C LEU A 12 21.04 -36.60 9.17
N LEU A 13 22.14 -36.23 9.83
CA LEU A 13 22.15 -35.97 11.26
C LEU A 13 21.61 -34.56 11.49
N LYS A 14 20.38 -34.44 12.00
CA LYS A 14 19.84 -33.15 12.41
C LYS A 14 20.63 -32.64 13.63
N ASN A 15 21.07 -31.39 13.59
CA ASN A 15 21.53 -30.70 14.79
C ASN A 15 20.31 -30.41 15.68
N ARG A 16 20.50 -30.17 16.98
CA ARG A 16 19.46 -29.64 17.90
C ARG A 16 19.23 -28.15 17.61
N SER A 17 19.00 -27.81 16.34
CA SER A 17 18.64 -26.49 15.89
C SER A 17 17.20 -26.22 16.30
N LEU A 18 17.03 -25.49 17.39
CA LEU A 18 15.74 -24.98 17.81
C LEU A 18 15.51 -23.66 17.10
N TRP A 19 14.38 -23.55 16.38
CA TRP A 19 13.86 -22.25 15.99
C TRP A 19 13.54 -21.44 17.25
N ARG A 20 14.08 -20.23 17.34
CA ARG A 20 13.91 -19.35 18.50
C ARG A 20 13.52 -17.97 18.00
N HIS A 21 12.72 -17.27 18.79
CA HIS A 21 12.54 -15.84 18.62
C HIS A 21 13.84 -15.12 19.03
N PHE A 22 14.33 -14.25 18.16
CA PHE A 22 15.56 -13.50 18.42
C PHE A 22 15.21 -12.25 19.23
N VAL A 23 15.75 -12.18 20.45
CA VAL A 23 15.61 -10.97 21.27
C VAL A 23 16.54 -9.89 20.72
N THR A 24 15.96 -8.81 20.22
CA THR A 24 16.70 -7.63 19.77
C THR A 24 16.92 -6.69 20.96
N VAL A 25 18.19 -6.49 21.34
CA VAL A 25 18.60 -5.49 22.33
C VAL A 25 19.07 -4.23 21.61
N ARG A 26 18.64 -3.05 22.07
CA ARG A 26 19.07 -1.76 21.52
C ARG A 26 19.61 -0.86 22.63
N ASN A 27 20.73 -0.20 22.36
CA ASN A 27 21.31 0.78 23.26
C ASN A 27 20.67 2.16 22.99
N ASN A 28 20.23 2.84 24.05
CA ASN A 28 19.72 4.21 23.93
C ASN A 28 20.85 5.19 23.57
N ALA A 29 21.98 5.08 24.27
CA ALA A 29 23.22 5.83 24.01
C ALA A 29 24.35 4.87 23.67
N TRP A 30 25.28 5.28 22.82
CA TRP A 30 26.40 4.43 22.38
C TRP A 30 27.70 4.71 23.13
N SER A 31 27.67 5.67 24.05
CA SER A 31 28.80 5.99 24.90
C SER A 31 28.37 6.34 26.31
N TYR A 32 29.31 6.17 27.25
CA TYR A 32 29.19 6.61 28.62
C TYR A 32 30.56 7.09 29.13
N SER A 33 30.63 8.35 29.57
CA SER A 33 31.88 9.01 29.95
C SER A 33 32.90 8.98 28.79
N ASN A 34 33.99 8.23 28.92
CA ASN A 34 35.02 8.04 27.90
C ASN A 34 35.00 6.62 27.28
N VAL A 35 33.95 5.85 27.54
CA VAL A 35 33.76 4.50 26.99
C VAL A 35 32.75 4.57 25.85
N VAL A 36 33.10 3.99 24.71
CA VAL A 36 32.27 3.96 23.51
C VAL A 36 32.05 2.53 23.06
N LEU A 37 30.81 2.22 22.68
CA LEU A 37 30.44 0.98 22.02
C LEU A 37 30.55 1.17 20.51
N VAL A 38 31.08 0.15 19.83
CA VAL A 38 31.23 0.12 18.37
C VAL A 38 30.82 -1.24 17.83
N GLY A 39 30.39 -1.29 16.57
CA GLY A 39 29.98 -2.53 15.90
C GLY A 39 28.79 -3.21 16.60
N ASP A 40 28.80 -4.55 16.61
CA ASP A 40 27.69 -5.34 17.15
C ASP A 40 27.42 -5.08 18.65
N ALA A 41 28.41 -4.61 19.41
CA ALA A 41 28.22 -4.22 20.81
C ALA A 41 27.35 -2.95 20.95
N ALA A 42 27.41 -2.04 19.98
CA ALA A 42 26.56 -0.85 19.94
C ALA A 42 25.21 -1.15 19.29
N HIS A 43 25.22 -1.86 18.16
CA HIS A 43 24.04 -1.99 17.30
C HIS A 43 23.97 -3.31 16.55
N THR A 44 23.82 -4.41 17.30
CA THR A 44 23.57 -5.75 16.74
C THR A 44 22.50 -5.71 15.63
N ALA A 45 22.81 -6.36 14.51
CA ALA A 45 21.87 -6.65 13.43
C ALA A 45 21.67 -8.16 13.31
N HIS A 46 20.51 -8.60 12.83
CA HIS A 46 20.26 -10.02 12.59
C HIS A 46 21.32 -10.61 11.63
N PHE A 47 21.85 -11.79 11.96
CA PHE A 47 22.99 -12.41 11.27
C PHE A 47 22.74 -12.62 9.77
N SER A 48 21.48 -12.73 9.35
CA SER A 48 21.10 -12.89 7.95
C SER A 48 21.47 -11.72 7.03
N VAL A 49 21.83 -10.56 7.58
CA VAL A 49 22.24 -9.37 6.82
C VAL A 49 23.78 -9.26 6.73
N GLY A 50 24.53 -10.00 7.53
CA GLY A 50 25.99 -10.14 7.40
C GLY A 50 26.76 -8.80 7.36
N SER A 51 26.45 -7.88 8.27
CA SER A 51 26.99 -6.49 8.23
C SER A 51 27.81 -6.08 9.47
N GLY A 52 27.97 -6.94 10.48
CA GLY A 52 28.64 -6.58 11.74
C GLY A 52 30.07 -6.03 11.55
N THR A 53 30.90 -6.71 10.74
CA THR A 53 32.26 -6.24 10.44
C THR A 53 32.29 -4.88 9.76
N LYS A 54 31.41 -4.66 8.78
CA LYS A 54 31.30 -3.38 8.07
C LYS A 54 30.91 -2.27 9.04
N LEU A 55 29.90 -2.51 9.87
CA LEU A 55 29.44 -1.54 10.86
C LEU A 55 30.54 -1.16 11.84
N ALA A 56 31.29 -2.14 12.36
CA ALA A 56 32.42 -1.90 13.25
C ALA A 56 33.52 -1.03 12.61
N ILE A 57 33.84 -1.28 11.33
CA ILE A 57 34.84 -0.49 10.60
C ILE A 57 34.35 0.94 10.37
N GLU A 58 33.10 1.11 9.92
CA GLU A 58 32.52 2.44 9.71
C GLU A 58 32.42 3.24 11.01
N ASP A 59 32.09 2.59 12.13
CA ASP A 59 32.08 3.24 13.44
C ASP A 59 33.47 3.69 13.86
N ALA A 60 34.49 2.83 13.69
CA ALA A 60 35.86 3.19 14.01
C ALA A 60 36.36 4.39 13.19
N ILE A 61 35.98 4.46 11.91
CA ILE A 61 36.31 5.60 11.04
C ILE A 61 35.63 6.88 11.53
N ALA A 62 34.31 6.83 11.78
CA ALA A 62 33.54 7.99 12.23
C ALA A 62 34.01 8.48 13.61
N LEU A 63 34.24 7.56 14.55
CA LEU A 63 34.78 7.86 15.88
C LEU A 63 36.16 8.52 15.79
N ALA A 64 37.08 7.96 15.00
CA ALA A 64 38.39 8.55 14.79
C ALA A 64 38.31 9.94 14.14
N GLY A 65 37.34 10.15 13.24
CA GLY A 65 37.06 11.46 12.64
C GLY A 65 36.57 12.48 13.68
N ALA A 66 35.58 12.11 14.48
CA ALA A 66 35.00 12.99 15.49
C ALA A 66 36.03 13.40 16.56
N VAL A 67 36.81 12.46 17.09
CA VAL A 67 37.87 12.73 18.08
C VAL A 67 39.00 13.62 17.53
N ARG A 68 39.23 13.61 16.20
CA ARG A 68 40.19 14.52 15.56
C ARG A 68 39.64 15.92 15.35
N ARG A 69 38.32 16.06 15.17
CA ARG A 69 37.66 17.36 14.95
C ARG A 69 37.47 18.12 16.24
N ASP A 70 37.08 17.42 17.31
CA ASP A 70 36.76 18.04 18.58
C ASP A 70 37.67 17.53 19.72
N PRO A 71 38.42 18.42 20.41
CA PRO A 71 39.26 18.04 21.53
C PRO A 71 38.46 17.68 22.80
N ASP A 72 37.19 18.07 22.92
CA ASP A 72 36.31 17.64 23.99
C ASP A 72 35.71 16.26 23.68
N VAL A 73 36.08 15.27 24.50
CA VAL A 73 35.69 13.86 24.30
C VAL A 73 34.16 13.68 24.30
N ARG A 74 33.42 14.42 25.14
CA ARG A 74 31.96 14.27 25.19
C ARG A 74 31.29 14.78 23.92
N THR A 75 31.78 15.89 23.39
CA THR A 75 31.30 16.48 22.14
C THR A 75 31.64 15.57 20.96
N ALA A 76 32.88 15.10 20.86
CA ALA A 76 33.30 14.13 19.84
C ALA A 76 32.45 12.84 19.84
N LEU A 77 32.13 12.28 21.01
CA LEU A 77 31.29 11.08 21.10
C LEU A 77 29.85 11.34 20.67
N SER A 78 29.31 12.53 20.96
CA SER A 78 27.99 12.95 20.51
C SER A 78 27.93 13.14 18.99
N GLU A 79 28.99 13.71 18.39
CA GLU A 79 29.13 13.83 16.93
C GLU A 79 29.21 12.47 16.24
N TYR A 80 30.02 11.54 16.77
CA TYR A 80 30.10 10.16 16.28
C TYR A 80 28.72 9.51 16.23
N GLU A 81 27.97 9.59 17.31
CA GLU A 81 26.64 9.00 17.40
C GLU A 81 25.66 9.64 16.42
N ALA A 82 25.65 10.98 16.32
CA ALA A 82 24.82 11.71 15.38
C ALA A 82 25.13 11.38 13.90
N GLU A 83 26.41 11.21 13.57
CA GLU A 83 26.88 10.86 12.23
C GLU A 83 26.44 9.43 11.83
N ARG A 84 26.57 8.47 12.75
CA ARG A 84 26.40 7.04 12.47
C ARG A 84 24.98 6.52 12.65
N ARG A 85 24.22 7.07 13.60
CA ARG A 85 22.85 6.63 13.96
C ARG A 85 21.92 6.45 12.76
N PRO A 86 21.81 7.38 11.79
CA PRO A 86 20.89 7.22 10.67
C PRO A 86 21.19 5.97 9.81
N ALA A 87 22.46 5.71 9.52
CA ALA A 87 22.89 4.57 8.70
C ALA A 87 22.71 3.23 9.42
N VAL A 88 23.06 3.20 10.70
CA VAL A 88 22.90 2.03 11.58
C VAL A 88 21.43 1.66 11.73
N GLU A 89 20.57 2.61 12.09
CA GLU A 89 19.15 2.36 12.29
C GLU A 89 18.47 1.90 10.99
N SER A 90 18.90 2.43 9.84
CA SER A 90 18.45 1.94 8.53
C SER A 90 18.80 0.47 8.31
N LEU A 91 20.01 0.07 8.66
CA LEU A 91 20.45 -1.32 8.55
C LEU A 91 19.74 -2.24 9.54
N GLN A 92 19.57 -1.82 10.80
CA GLN A 92 18.82 -2.56 11.81
C GLN A 92 17.35 -2.74 11.43
N ARG A 93 16.71 -1.74 10.80
CA ARG A 93 15.37 -1.89 10.24
C ARG A 93 15.31 -2.98 9.17
N ALA A 94 16.24 -2.98 8.21
CA ALA A 94 16.31 -4.03 7.19
C ALA A 94 16.58 -5.42 7.79
N ALA A 95 17.42 -5.48 8.82
CA ALA A 95 17.70 -6.71 9.56
C ALA A 95 16.46 -7.22 10.31
N GLN A 96 15.66 -6.32 10.88
CA GLN A 96 14.40 -6.68 11.54
C GLN A 96 13.41 -7.29 10.54
N VAL A 97 13.28 -6.73 9.33
CA VAL A 97 12.42 -7.30 8.28
C VAL A 97 12.91 -8.70 7.89
N SER A 98 14.23 -8.90 7.73
CA SER A 98 14.76 -10.23 7.44
C SER A 98 14.59 -11.21 8.60
N LEU A 99 14.68 -10.75 9.85
CA LEU A 99 14.44 -11.56 11.04
C LEU A 99 12.99 -12.05 11.08
N GLN A 100 12.04 -11.12 10.94
CA GLN A 100 10.60 -11.42 10.92
C GLN A 100 10.26 -12.44 9.83
N TRP A 101 10.88 -12.32 8.65
CA TRP A 101 10.71 -13.32 7.59
C TRP A 101 11.07 -14.74 8.05
N PHE A 102 12.19 -14.89 8.78
CA PHE A 102 12.63 -16.19 9.27
C PHE A 102 11.74 -16.71 10.41
N GLU A 103 11.30 -15.85 11.31
CA GLU A 103 10.36 -16.21 12.37
C GLU A 103 8.99 -16.59 11.82
N ASP A 104 8.56 -15.99 10.71
CA ASP A 104 7.27 -16.23 10.05
C ASP A 104 7.41 -17.13 8.80
N THR A 105 8.46 -17.95 8.68
CA THR A 105 8.74 -18.74 7.45
C THR A 105 7.56 -19.64 7.05
N GLU A 106 6.78 -20.12 8.03
CA GLU A 106 5.58 -20.95 7.82
C GLU A 106 4.58 -20.30 6.86
N ARG A 107 4.48 -18.95 6.86
CA ARG A 107 3.64 -18.16 5.95
C ARG A 107 3.91 -18.45 4.48
N TYR A 108 5.16 -18.75 4.14
CA TYR A 108 5.62 -18.89 2.76
C TYR A 108 5.78 -20.35 2.30
N MET A 109 5.53 -21.33 3.17
CA MET A 109 5.76 -22.74 2.83
C MET A 109 4.81 -23.29 1.74
N SER A 110 3.72 -22.57 1.44
CA SER A 110 2.79 -22.89 0.36
C SER A 110 3.19 -22.30 -1.01
N LEU A 111 4.22 -21.46 -1.06
CA LEU A 111 4.70 -20.87 -2.31
C LEU A 111 5.31 -21.94 -3.22
N GLU A 112 5.10 -21.80 -4.53
CA GLU A 112 5.85 -22.58 -5.51
C GLU A 112 7.35 -22.27 -5.40
N LEU A 113 8.19 -23.27 -5.69
CA LEU A 113 9.63 -23.20 -5.50
C LEU A 113 10.29 -21.96 -6.14
N PRO A 114 9.96 -21.54 -7.40
CA PRO A 114 10.52 -20.33 -7.98
C PRO A 114 10.20 -19.07 -7.16
N GLN A 115 8.94 -18.92 -6.75
CA GLN A 115 8.50 -17.78 -5.94
C GLN A 115 9.11 -17.79 -4.55
N PHE A 116 9.14 -18.96 -3.89
CA PHE A 116 9.76 -19.11 -2.57
C PHE A 116 11.23 -18.71 -2.59
N ALA A 117 11.99 -19.17 -3.59
CA ALA A 117 13.40 -18.83 -3.75
C ALA A 117 13.60 -17.32 -3.95
N PHE A 118 12.81 -16.70 -4.83
CA PHE A 118 12.90 -15.26 -5.07
C PHE A 118 12.47 -14.44 -3.85
N ASN A 119 11.40 -14.85 -3.17
CA ASN A 119 10.92 -14.23 -1.93
C ASN A 119 12.00 -14.29 -0.83
N LEU A 120 12.61 -15.46 -0.60
CA LEU A 120 13.73 -15.63 0.33
C LEU A 120 14.91 -14.72 -0.01
N LEU A 121 15.33 -14.66 -1.28
CA LEU A 121 16.49 -13.85 -1.71
C LEU A 121 16.23 -12.34 -1.57
N THR A 122 14.98 -11.91 -1.66
CA THR A 122 14.57 -10.50 -1.57
C THR A 122 14.02 -10.11 -0.19
N ARG A 123 13.95 -11.03 0.77
CA ARG A 123 13.31 -10.85 2.09
C ARG A 123 13.71 -9.56 2.82
N SER A 124 14.98 -9.15 2.71
CA SER A 124 15.53 -7.97 3.40
C SER A 124 15.05 -6.64 2.81
N LEU A 125 14.29 -6.68 1.71
CA LEU A 125 13.88 -5.54 0.87
C LEU A 125 15.05 -4.83 0.17
N ARG A 126 16.30 -4.99 0.62
CA ARG A 126 17.47 -4.33 0.01
C ARG A 126 17.90 -4.95 -1.30
N ILE A 127 17.62 -6.24 -1.48
CA ILE A 127 17.87 -6.97 -2.71
C ILE A 127 16.61 -6.91 -3.54
N THR A 128 16.69 -6.24 -4.70
CA THR A 128 15.59 -6.10 -5.64
C THR A 128 15.72 -7.07 -6.81
N HIS A 129 14.64 -7.18 -7.58
CA HIS A 129 14.62 -7.79 -8.90
C HIS A 129 15.85 -7.39 -9.75
N ASP A 130 16.11 -6.09 -9.89
CA ASP A 130 17.23 -5.59 -10.70
C ASP A 130 18.59 -5.88 -10.08
N ASN A 131 18.72 -5.74 -8.75
CA ASN A 131 19.96 -6.10 -8.09
C ASN A 131 20.27 -7.60 -8.22
N LEU A 132 19.24 -8.46 -8.30
CA LEU A 132 19.42 -9.88 -8.61
C LEU A 132 19.75 -10.08 -10.08
N LYS A 133 19.14 -9.33 -11.00
CA LYS A 133 19.40 -9.44 -12.45
C LYS A 133 20.86 -9.14 -12.79
N VAL A 134 21.48 -8.20 -12.08
CA VAL A 134 22.93 -7.91 -12.19
C VAL A 134 23.79 -9.07 -11.69
N ARG A 135 23.36 -9.76 -10.63
CA ARG A 135 24.13 -10.85 -9.99
C ARG A 135 23.96 -12.20 -10.69
N ASP A 136 22.74 -12.50 -11.12
CA ASP A 136 22.35 -13.73 -11.80
C ASP A 136 21.20 -13.44 -12.78
N PRO A 137 21.53 -13.04 -14.04
CA PRO A 137 20.52 -12.73 -15.04
C PRO A 137 19.72 -13.96 -15.48
N GLN A 138 20.30 -15.17 -15.39
CA GLN A 138 19.62 -16.41 -15.77
C GLN A 138 18.54 -16.78 -14.74
N PHE A 139 18.84 -16.61 -13.45
CA PHE A 139 17.84 -16.82 -12.40
C PHE A 139 16.66 -15.86 -12.56
N VAL A 140 16.91 -14.56 -12.74
CA VAL A 140 15.82 -13.58 -12.91
C VAL A 140 15.01 -13.86 -14.17
N ALA A 141 15.64 -14.21 -15.30
CA ALA A 141 14.90 -14.61 -16.50
C ALA A 141 13.98 -15.82 -16.26
N LYS A 142 14.41 -16.82 -15.47
CA LYS A 142 13.57 -17.95 -15.10
C LYS A 142 12.38 -17.52 -14.24
N ILE A 143 12.58 -16.59 -13.30
CA ILE A 143 11.51 -16.03 -12.48
C ILE A 143 10.51 -15.26 -13.33
N ASP A 144 10.97 -14.41 -14.24
CA ASP A 144 10.11 -13.64 -15.15
C ASP A 144 9.28 -14.57 -16.05
N HIS A 145 9.91 -15.63 -16.60
CA HIS A 145 9.21 -16.64 -17.39
C HIS A 145 8.14 -17.38 -16.60
N TRP A 146 8.48 -17.85 -15.40
CA TRP A 146 7.54 -18.52 -14.51
C TRP A 146 6.39 -17.60 -14.12
N TYR A 147 6.67 -16.36 -13.71
CA TYR A 147 5.63 -15.42 -13.29
C TYR A 147 4.69 -15.06 -14.45
N ALA A 148 5.23 -14.88 -15.65
CA ALA A 148 4.42 -14.62 -16.83
C ALA A 148 3.55 -15.82 -17.22
N GLU A 149 4.01 -17.06 -17.06
CA GLU A 149 3.20 -18.27 -17.24
C GLU A 149 2.02 -18.32 -16.27
N GLN A 150 2.26 -18.03 -15.00
CA GLN A 150 1.20 -17.96 -13.99
C GLN A 150 0.17 -16.88 -14.35
N ALA A 151 0.62 -15.71 -14.82
CA ALA A 151 -0.26 -14.64 -15.26
C ALA A 151 -1.08 -15.01 -16.51
N GLU A 152 -0.50 -15.71 -17.49
CA GLU A 152 -1.24 -16.23 -18.66
C GLU A 152 -2.31 -17.23 -18.24
N GLN A 153 -1.97 -18.18 -17.37
CA GLN A 153 -2.90 -19.19 -16.87
C GLN A 153 -4.06 -18.55 -16.10
N GLN A 154 -3.76 -17.55 -15.26
CA GLN A 154 -4.76 -16.82 -14.48
C GLN A 154 -5.67 -15.96 -15.37
N SER A 155 -5.09 -15.25 -16.34
CA SER A 155 -5.83 -14.22 -17.11
C SER A 155 -6.46 -14.73 -18.41
N GLY A 156 -5.93 -15.81 -18.97
CA GLY A 156 -6.25 -16.27 -20.32
C GLY A 156 -5.65 -15.41 -21.44
N VAL A 157 -4.87 -14.37 -21.12
CA VAL A 157 -4.19 -13.51 -22.09
C VAL A 157 -2.84 -14.11 -22.44
N ARG A 158 -2.62 -14.47 -23.71
CA ARG A 158 -1.34 -15.03 -24.18
C ARG A 158 -0.26 -13.94 -24.26
N ARG A 159 0.98 -14.30 -23.91
CA ARG A 159 2.18 -13.48 -24.11
C ARG A 159 2.39 -13.18 -25.58
N THR A 160 2.97 -12.01 -25.84
CA THR A 160 3.53 -11.68 -27.15
C THR A 160 4.85 -12.42 -27.36
N ALA A 161 5.31 -12.55 -28.61
CA ALA A 161 6.46 -13.37 -28.97
C ALA A 161 7.83 -12.85 -28.47
N HIS A 162 7.89 -11.76 -27.70
CA HIS A 162 9.10 -11.01 -27.36
C HIS A 162 9.77 -11.42 -26.03
N GLY A 163 9.56 -12.66 -25.58
CA GLY A 163 10.09 -13.16 -24.30
C GLY A 163 9.18 -12.87 -23.10
N ALA A 164 9.64 -13.22 -21.90
CA ALA A 164 8.86 -12.97 -20.68
C ALA A 164 8.87 -11.47 -20.33
N PRO A 165 7.69 -10.83 -20.15
CA PRO A 165 7.62 -9.46 -19.64
C PRO A 165 8.15 -9.39 -18.20
N PRO A 166 8.70 -8.24 -17.77
CA PRO A 166 8.91 -7.98 -16.35
C PRO A 166 7.60 -8.18 -15.57
N PRO A 167 7.64 -8.63 -14.30
CA PRO A 167 6.44 -8.96 -13.52
C PRO A 167 5.38 -7.85 -13.53
N MET A 168 5.79 -6.59 -13.48
CA MET A 168 4.88 -5.45 -13.51
C MET A 168 4.02 -5.35 -14.77
N PHE A 169 4.48 -5.88 -15.91
CA PHE A 169 3.79 -5.81 -17.20
C PHE A 169 3.04 -7.09 -17.56
N THR A 170 2.87 -8.01 -16.61
CA THR A 170 2.00 -9.18 -16.79
C THR A 170 0.54 -8.81 -16.53
N PRO A 171 -0.42 -9.46 -17.24
CA PRO A 171 -1.83 -9.23 -17.01
C PRO A 171 -2.28 -9.73 -15.62
N PHE A 172 -3.38 -9.18 -15.12
CA PHE A 172 -4.07 -9.67 -13.92
C PHE A 172 -5.56 -9.76 -14.19
N LYS A 173 -6.18 -10.88 -13.82
CA LYS A 173 -7.62 -11.06 -13.92
C LYS A 173 -8.23 -11.11 -12.53
N LEU A 174 -9.28 -10.31 -12.34
CA LEU A 174 -10.11 -10.29 -11.15
C LEU A 174 -11.57 -10.28 -11.61
N ARG A 175 -12.34 -11.33 -11.26
CA ARG A 175 -13.65 -11.58 -11.89
C ARG A 175 -13.51 -11.54 -13.43
N ASP A 176 -14.35 -10.78 -14.13
CA ASP A 176 -14.26 -10.60 -15.58
C ASP A 176 -13.33 -9.46 -16.01
N LEU A 177 -12.85 -8.65 -15.05
CA LEU A 177 -11.92 -7.56 -15.32
C LEU A 177 -10.52 -8.11 -15.57
N VAL A 178 -9.95 -7.76 -16.72
CA VAL A 178 -8.54 -8.02 -17.03
C VAL A 178 -7.79 -6.70 -17.11
N LEU A 179 -6.77 -6.55 -16.26
CA LEU A 179 -5.82 -5.46 -16.28
C LEU A 179 -4.64 -5.83 -17.20
N SER A 180 -4.19 -4.89 -18.02
CA SER A 180 -3.07 -5.10 -18.95
C SER A 180 -1.70 -5.19 -18.26
N ASN A 181 -1.60 -4.68 -17.03
CA ASN A 181 -0.40 -4.72 -16.22
C ASN A 181 -0.76 -4.56 -14.72
N ARG A 182 0.22 -4.70 -13.84
CA ARG A 182 0.07 -4.74 -12.38
C ARG A 182 0.22 -3.38 -11.69
N VAL A 183 0.30 -2.29 -12.46
CA VAL A 183 0.51 -0.94 -11.95
C VAL A 183 -0.83 -0.24 -11.75
N VAL A 184 -1.05 0.27 -10.54
CA VAL A 184 -2.27 0.98 -10.14
C VAL A 184 -1.94 2.41 -9.74
N VAL A 185 -2.70 3.37 -10.24
CA VAL A 185 -2.64 4.76 -9.75
C VAL A 185 -3.53 4.87 -8.51
N SER A 186 -2.95 5.31 -7.40
CA SER A 186 -3.67 5.45 -6.13
C SER A 186 -4.82 6.45 -6.22
N PRO A 187 -5.91 6.24 -5.45
CA PRO A 187 -6.82 7.32 -5.11
C PRO A 187 -6.06 8.47 -4.45
N MET A 188 -6.15 9.67 -5.04
CA MET A 188 -5.46 10.88 -4.57
C MET A 188 -6.40 12.08 -4.70
N CYS A 189 -6.93 12.60 -3.59
CA CYS A 189 -7.79 13.79 -3.61
C CYS A 189 -7.12 14.99 -4.28
N GLN A 190 -7.84 15.60 -5.23
CA GLN A 190 -7.40 16.78 -5.96
C GLN A 190 -7.94 18.06 -5.34
N TYR A 191 -9.03 17.99 -4.58
CA TYR A 191 -9.62 19.12 -3.84
C TYR A 191 -10.07 20.31 -4.72
N VAL A 192 -10.36 20.07 -5.99
CA VAL A 192 -10.75 21.09 -6.97
C VAL A 192 -12.12 20.86 -7.60
N ALA A 193 -12.91 19.92 -7.07
CA ALA A 193 -14.31 19.76 -7.47
C ALA A 193 -15.17 20.93 -6.98
N GLU A 194 -16.30 21.15 -7.65
CA GLU A 194 -17.30 22.15 -7.25
C GLU A 194 -18.59 21.45 -6.84
N ASP A 195 -18.92 21.51 -5.54
CA ASP A 195 -20.08 20.82 -4.96
C ASP A 195 -20.16 19.32 -5.31
N GLY A 196 -19.00 18.66 -5.40
CA GLY A 196 -18.87 17.25 -5.76
C GLY A 196 -18.71 16.99 -7.26
N MET A 197 -18.88 18.00 -8.11
CA MET A 197 -18.76 17.83 -9.56
C MET A 197 -17.29 17.74 -10.01
N PRO A 198 -16.86 16.63 -10.64
CA PRO A 198 -15.56 16.60 -11.30
C PRO A 198 -15.59 17.53 -12.53
N ASN A 199 -14.43 18.10 -12.86
CA ASN A 199 -14.25 19.09 -13.92
C ASN A 199 -13.05 18.74 -14.83
N GLU A 200 -12.64 19.67 -15.69
CA GLU A 200 -11.54 19.46 -16.65
C GLU A 200 -10.21 19.07 -15.98
N TRP A 201 -9.96 19.54 -14.76
CA TRP A 201 -8.79 19.09 -14.00
C TRP A 201 -8.79 17.58 -13.85
N HIS A 202 -9.93 17.00 -13.47
CA HIS A 202 -10.07 15.56 -13.22
C HIS A 202 -9.95 14.77 -14.53
N LEU A 203 -10.53 15.28 -15.63
CA LEU A 203 -10.39 14.69 -16.96
C LEU A 203 -8.92 14.62 -17.39
N VAL A 204 -8.20 15.74 -17.33
CA VAL A 204 -6.77 15.82 -17.69
C VAL A 204 -5.94 15.00 -16.72
N HIS A 205 -6.24 15.06 -15.42
CA HIS A 205 -5.52 14.35 -14.38
C HIS A 205 -5.61 12.84 -14.61
N LEU A 206 -6.80 12.27 -14.66
CA LEU A 206 -7.00 10.82 -14.77
C LEU A 206 -6.63 10.33 -16.18
N GLY A 207 -7.00 11.10 -17.21
CA GLY A 207 -6.70 10.79 -18.61
C GLY A 207 -5.20 10.72 -18.89
N SER A 208 -4.39 11.64 -18.35
CA SER A 208 -2.94 11.61 -18.54
C SER A 208 -2.28 10.37 -17.93
N ARG A 209 -2.72 9.90 -16.75
CA ARG A 209 -2.17 8.68 -16.14
C ARG A 209 -2.62 7.40 -16.86
N ALA A 210 -3.84 7.39 -17.38
CA ALA A 210 -4.32 6.30 -18.23
C ALA A 210 -3.52 6.24 -19.54
N ILE A 211 -3.34 7.37 -20.22
CA ILE A 211 -2.46 7.48 -21.40
C ILE A 211 -1.03 7.04 -21.03
N GLY A 212 -0.59 7.37 -19.81
CA GLY A 212 0.69 6.98 -19.22
C GLY A 212 0.90 5.48 -19.00
N GLY A 213 -0.12 4.65 -19.25
CA GLY A 213 0.02 3.20 -19.40
C GLY A 213 -0.22 2.37 -18.14
N ALA A 214 -0.71 2.96 -17.04
CA ALA A 214 -1.11 2.19 -15.86
C ALA A 214 -2.23 1.20 -16.18
N GLY A 215 -2.25 0.02 -15.55
CA GLY A 215 -3.27 -1.00 -15.78
C GLY A 215 -4.63 -0.61 -15.19
N LEU A 216 -4.61 0.07 -14.04
CA LEU A 216 -5.79 0.60 -13.35
C LEU A 216 -5.51 2.02 -12.86
N VAL A 217 -6.46 2.92 -13.08
CA VAL A 217 -6.45 4.27 -12.52
C VAL A 217 -7.64 4.42 -11.59
N PHE A 218 -7.40 4.72 -10.31
CA PHE A 218 -8.49 5.09 -9.43
C PHE A 218 -8.81 6.59 -9.52
N THR A 219 -10.08 6.93 -9.37
CA THR A 219 -10.48 8.27 -8.94
C THR A 219 -9.89 8.59 -7.58
N GLU A 220 -9.93 9.86 -7.18
CA GLU A 220 -9.84 10.18 -5.75
C GLU A 220 -10.99 9.56 -4.93
N MET A 221 -10.93 9.69 -3.61
CA MET A 221 -12.09 9.40 -2.77
C MET A 221 -13.26 10.27 -3.24
N THR A 222 -14.31 9.62 -3.73
CA THR A 222 -15.53 10.23 -4.21
C THR A 222 -16.62 10.02 -3.17
N ASP A 223 -17.10 11.12 -2.60
CA ASP A 223 -17.97 11.09 -1.45
C ASP A 223 -19.40 10.70 -1.80
N VAL A 224 -20.00 9.83 -0.98
CA VAL A 224 -21.36 9.29 -1.22
C VAL A 224 -22.47 10.27 -0.86
N SER A 225 -22.13 11.36 -0.17
CA SER A 225 -23.04 12.44 0.23
C SER A 225 -22.30 13.77 0.32
N ARG A 226 -23.04 14.88 0.28
CA ARG A 226 -22.47 16.23 0.40
C ARG A 226 -21.78 16.45 1.75
N ALA A 227 -22.36 15.90 2.83
CA ALA A 227 -21.83 15.97 4.19
C ALA A 227 -20.65 15.01 4.42
N GLY A 228 -20.54 13.96 3.60
CA GLY A 228 -19.44 13.02 3.64
C GLY A 228 -18.11 13.56 3.14
N ARG A 229 -18.08 14.73 2.49
CA ARG A 229 -16.85 15.29 1.92
C ARG A 229 -15.79 15.63 2.96
N ILE A 230 -14.52 15.39 2.62
CA ILE A 230 -13.39 15.87 3.43
C ILE A 230 -13.39 17.40 3.43
N SER A 231 -13.37 18.00 2.24
CA SER A 231 -13.37 19.45 2.04
C SER A 231 -14.39 19.87 0.98
N PRO A 232 -14.70 21.17 0.85
CA PRO A 232 -15.59 21.67 -0.20
C PRO A 232 -15.17 21.29 -1.62
N GLY A 233 -13.87 21.00 -1.82
CA GLY A 233 -13.27 20.64 -3.09
C GLY A 233 -13.27 19.14 -3.43
N CYS A 234 -13.84 18.28 -2.58
CA CYS A 234 -13.90 16.85 -2.86
C CYS A 234 -14.94 16.50 -3.91
N THR A 235 -14.63 15.49 -4.72
CA THR A 235 -15.60 14.91 -5.68
C THR A 235 -16.70 14.15 -4.97
N GLY A 236 -17.85 14.00 -5.60
CA GLY A 236 -18.99 13.28 -5.04
C GLY A 236 -19.70 12.40 -6.05
N MET A 237 -20.53 11.49 -5.54
CA MET A 237 -21.44 10.63 -6.30
C MET A 237 -22.81 10.59 -5.62
N TYR A 238 -23.45 11.77 -5.52
CA TYR A 238 -24.73 11.94 -4.81
C TYR A 238 -25.78 12.77 -5.57
N LYS A 239 -25.44 13.29 -6.76
CA LYS A 239 -26.40 13.96 -7.65
C LYS A 239 -26.43 13.34 -9.04
N PRO A 240 -27.58 13.30 -9.73
CA PRO A 240 -27.67 12.77 -11.10
C PRO A 240 -26.67 13.40 -12.08
N GLU A 241 -26.35 14.68 -11.90
CA GLU A 241 -25.39 15.38 -12.76
C GLU A 241 -23.96 14.83 -12.62
N HIS A 242 -23.60 14.26 -11.45
CA HIS A 242 -22.28 13.66 -11.24
C HIS A 242 -22.06 12.45 -12.13
N VAL A 243 -23.11 11.66 -12.40
CA VAL A 243 -23.03 10.50 -13.32
C VAL A 243 -22.58 10.95 -14.70
N LYS A 244 -23.18 12.03 -15.23
CA LYS A 244 -22.83 12.55 -16.57
C LYS A 244 -21.38 13.04 -16.62
N ALA A 245 -20.94 13.74 -15.59
CA ALA A 245 -19.58 14.28 -15.54
C ALA A 245 -18.52 13.17 -15.41
N TRP A 246 -18.76 12.18 -14.53
CA TRP A 246 -17.87 11.02 -14.42
C TRP A 246 -17.85 10.16 -15.68
N LYS A 247 -19.02 9.94 -16.30
CA LYS A 247 -19.13 9.16 -17.55
C LYS A 247 -18.25 9.73 -18.66
N ARG A 248 -18.16 11.06 -18.80
CA ARG A 248 -17.25 11.70 -19.76
C ARG A 248 -15.79 11.31 -19.55
N ILE A 249 -15.34 11.24 -18.29
CA ILE A 249 -13.96 10.86 -17.95
C ILE A 249 -13.74 9.36 -18.20
N VAL A 250 -14.69 8.52 -17.78
CA VAL A 250 -14.66 7.07 -18.00
C VAL A 250 -14.62 6.75 -19.50
N GLU A 251 -15.46 7.40 -20.30
CA GLU A 251 -15.49 7.22 -21.75
C GLU A 251 -14.20 7.67 -22.43
N PHE A 252 -13.62 8.80 -22.00
CA PHE A 252 -12.31 9.22 -22.51
C PHE A 252 -11.25 8.13 -22.29
N ILE A 253 -11.14 7.60 -21.07
CA ILE A 253 -10.15 6.56 -20.73
C ILE A 253 -10.41 5.28 -21.53
N ARG A 254 -11.67 4.84 -21.60
CA ARG A 254 -12.07 3.62 -22.33
C ARG A 254 -11.81 3.71 -23.83
N LEU A 255 -12.08 4.86 -24.45
CA LEU A 255 -11.94 5.03 -25.90
C LEU A 255 -10.50 5.24 -26.36
N ASN A 256 -9.63 5.79 -25.49
CA ASN A 256 -8.30 6.25 -25.89
C ASN A 256 -7.14 5.46 -25.27
N THR A 257 -7.42 4.52 -24.34
CA THR A 257 -6.39 3.80 -23.60
C THR A 257 -6.78 2.35 -23.30
N SER A 258 -5.82 1.52 -22.92
CA SER A 258 -6.08 0.17 -22.41
C SER A 258 -6.32 0.14 -20.89
N SER A 259 -6.13 1.25 -20.20
CA SER A 259 -6.29 1.35 -18.75
C SER A 259 -7.74 1.13 -18.34
N LYS A 260 -7.91 0.50 -17.19
CA LYS A 260 -9.22 0.41 -16.51
C LYS A 260 -9.36 1.56 -15.53
N ILE A 261 -10.60 1.92 -15.21
CA ILE A 261 -10.88 2.98 -14.23
C ILE A 261 -11.72 2.44 -13.07
N GLY A 262 -11.21 2.62 -11.87
CA GLY A 262 -11.90 2.31 -10.62
C GLY A 262 -12.38 3.59 -9.93
N ILE A 263 -13.48 3.48 -9.19
CA ILE A 263 -13.94 4.54 -8.29
C ILE A 263 -13.70 4.14 -6.84
N GLN A 264 -13.17 5.04 -6.01
CA GLN A 264 -13.13 4.85 -4.57
C GLN A 264 -14.28 5.62 -3.92
N LEU A 265 -15.25 4.92 -3.33
CA LEU A 265 -16.36 5.53 -2.59
C LEU A 265 -16.00 5.68 -1.11
N GLY A 266 -16.30 6.85 -0.55
CA GLY A 266 -15.99 7.16 0.84
C GLY A 266 -16.96 8.11 1.51
N HIS A 267 -16.76 8.26 2.83
CA HIS A 267 -17.42 9.26 3.66
C HIS A 267 -16.42 9.65 4.76
N ALA A 268 -16.02 10.91 4.84
CA ALA A 268 -14.95 11.38 5.72
C ALA A 268 -15.30 11.34 7.22
N GLY A 269 -16.59 11.29 7.57
CA GLY A 269 -17.04 11.10 8.95
C GLY A 269 -16.52 12.21 9.85
N ARG A 270 -15.84 11.86 10.96
CA ARG A 270 -15.26 12.85 11.88
C ARG A 270 -14.14 13.72 11.30
N LYS A 271 -13.61 13.37 10.12
CA LYS A 271 -12.60 14.15 9.38
C LYS A 271 -13.22 14.96 8.23
N ALA A 272 -14.56 15.02 8.14
CA ALA A 272 -15.26 15.86 7.18
C ALA A 272 -15.18 17.35 7.56
N SER A 273 -15.60 18.21 6.63
CA SER A 273 -15.69 19.66 6.88
C SER A 273 -14.36 20.32 7.25
N THR A 274 -13.30 19.97 6.51
CA THR A 274 -11.94 20.52 6.67
C THR A 274 -11.54 21.35 5.45
N GLN A 275 -10.48 22.12 5.60
CA GLN A 275 -9.89 22.95 4.55
C GLN A 275 -9.30 22.10 3.42
N ARG A 276 -9.02 22.73 2.28
CA ARG A 276 -8.21 22.05 1.26
C ARG A 276 -6.80 21.82 1.81
N MET A 277 -6.15 20.78 1.31
CA MET A 277 -4.84 20.33 1.83
C MET A 277 -3.79 21.45 1.91
N TRP A 278 -3.75 22.35 0.93
CA TRP A 278 -2.78 23.46 0.88
C TRP A 278 -3.22 24.73 1.65
N GLU A 279 -4.45 24.77 2.13
CA GLU A 279 -4.98 25.84 3.01
C GLU A 279 -4.75 25.47 4.48
N GLY A 280 -4.95 24.18 4.81
CA GLY A 280 -4.66 23.61 6.11
C GLY A 280 -5.02 22.12 6.13
N MET A 281 -4.02 21.23 6.16
CA MET A 281 -4.27 19.78 6.13
C MET A 281 -4.97 19.33 7.41
N ASP A 282 -6.12 18.66 7.26
CA ASP A 282 -7.00 18.21 8.36
C ASP A 282 -7.55 19.35 9.25
N GLU A 283 -7.28 20.62 8.93
CA GLU A 283 -7.75 21.76 9.70
C GLU A 283 -9.24 22.03 9.45
N PRO A 284 -10.05 22.34 10.47
CA PRO A 284 -11.45 22.71 10.29
C PRO A 284 -11.59 23.93 9.36
N LEU A 285 -12.73 24.04 8.66
CA LEU A 285 -13.01 25.25 7.89
C LEU A 285 -13.09 26.47 8.83
N PRO A 286 -12.61 27.66 8.41
CA PRO A 286 -12.77 28.89 9.19
C PRO A 286 -14.25 29.26 9.37
N ASP A 287 -15.05 29.11 8.31
CA ASP A 287 -16.47 29.41 8.25
C ASP A 287 -17.21 28.37 7.39
N GLY A 288 -18.54 28.28 7.55
CA GLY A 288 -19.37 27.42 6.69
C GLY A 288 -19.22 25.91 6.93
N ASN A 289 -18.76 25.52 8.12
CA ASN A 289 -18.74 24.12 8.54
C ASN A 289 -20.15 23.50 8.48
N TRP A 290 -20.21 22.21 8.12
CA TRP A 290 -21.44 21.42 8.20
C TRP A 290 -21.36 20.39 9.35
N PRO A 291 -22.51 19.94 9.89
CA PRO A 291 -22.54 18.89 10.90
C PRO A 291 -21.88 17.60 10.40
N ILE A 292 -21.07 16.98 11.25
CA ILE A 292 -20.34 15.75 10.96
C ILE A 292 -20.80 14.61 11.89
N ILE A 293 -20.67 13.38 11.41
CA ILE A 293 -21.11 12.15 12.09
C ILE A 293 -19.96 11.15 12.21
N SER A 294 -20.01 10.28 13.23
CA SER A 294 -19.02 9.21 13.43
C SER A 294 -19.55 8.11 14.36
N ALA A 295 -18.76 7.05 14.54
CA ALA A 295 -19.05 5.96 15.48
C ALA A 295 -19.25 6.46 16.93
N SER A 296 -18.46 7.43 17.37
CA SER A 296 -18.49 8.03 18.71
C SER A 296 -18.19 9.54 18.65
N PRO A 297 -18.56 10.34 19.67
CA PRO A 297 -18.44 11.79 19.67
C PRO A 297 -17.01 12.23 20.03
N LEU A 298 -16.03 11.79 19.23
CA LEU A 298 -14.60 12.04 19.43
C LEU A 298 -14.06 12.88 18.27
N PRO A 299 -13.65 14.15 18.49
CA PRO A 299 -13.10 14.99 17.44
C PRO A 299 -11.72 14.48 16.96
N TYR A 300 -11.28 14.91 15.78
CA TYR A 300 -9.96 14.51 15.24
C TYR A 300 -8.80 15.23 15.94
N PHE A 301 -8.84 16.56 16.01
CA PHE A 301 -8.04 17.37 16.94
C PHE A 301 -8.90 17.83 18.13
N PRO A 302 -8.30 18.21 19.27
CA PRO A 302 -9.05 18.76 20.41
C PRO A 302 -9.90 20.00 20.07
N TYR A 303 -9.53 20.75 19.03
CA TYR A 303 -10.23 21.95 18.55
C TYR A 303 -11.08 21.70 17.30
N SER A 304 -11.14 20.47 16.77
CA SER A 304 -12.05 20.13 15.67
C SER A 304 -13.49 20.04 16.15
N GLN A 305 -14.43 20.04 15.21
CA GLN A 305 -15.84 19.77 15.49
C GLN A 305 -16.01 18.39 16.16
N VAL A 306 -16.86 18.32 17.18
CA VAL A 306 -17.26 17.04 17.78
C VAL A 306 -18.33 16.39 16.90
N PRO A 307 -18.10 15.18 16.36
CA PRO A 307 -19.11 14.52 15.54
C PRO A 307 -20.31 14.08 16.38
N LYS A 308 -21.50 14.10 15.78
CA LYS A 308 -22.66 13.41 16.34
C LYS A 308 -22.38 11.90 16.31
N GLU A 309 -22.59 11.24 17.45
CA GLU A 309 -22.61 9.78 17.50
C GLU A 309 -23.78 9.24 16.65
N MET A 310 -23.47 8.38 15.69
CA MET A 310 -24.49 7.85 14.78
C MET A 310 -25.54 7.00 15.51
N THR A 311 -26.80 7.28 15.20
CA THR A 311 -27.94 6.41 15.50
C THR A 311 -28.10 5.34 14.43
N ARG A 312 -29.00 4.35 14.65
CA ARG A 312 -29.37 3.38 13.62
C ARG A 312 -29.90 4.04 12.35
N ALA A 313 -30.70 5.10 12.48
CA ALA A 313 -31.22 5.85 11.35
C ALA A 313 -30.11 6.52 10.54
N ASP A 314 -29.13 7.14 11.21
CA ASP A 314 -27.95 7.72 10.53
C ASP A 314 -27.15 6.63 9.79
N MET A 315 -26.99 5.44 10.39
CA MET A 315 -26.33 4.29 9.74
C MET A 315 -27.10 3.79 8.51
N ASP A 316 -28.44 3.74 8.57
CA ASP A 316 -29.26 3.35 7.43
C ASP A 316 -29.23 4.38 6.29
N GLU A 317 -29.21 5.68 6.60
CA GLU A 317 -29.05 6.75 5.61
C GLU A 317 -27.70 6.65 4.90
N VAL A 318 -26.60 6.56 5.66
CA VAL A 318 -25.25 6.40 5.08
C VAL A 318 -25.16 5.14 4.21
N LYS A 319 -25.69 4.01 4.67
CA LYS A 319 -25.72 2.77 3.88
C LYS A 319 -26.48 2.97 2.57
N SER A 320 -27.63 3.65 2.60
CA SER A 320 -28.40 4.00 1.40
C SER A 320 -27.62 4.92 0.45
N ASP A 321 -26.86 5.87 1.00
CA ASP A 321 -25.98 6.74 0.21
C ASP A 321 -24.89 5.95 -0.53
N PHE A 322 -24.25 5.00 0.15
CA PHE A 322 -23.27 4.10 -0.48
C PHE A 322 -23.89 3.25 -1.59
N VAL A 323 -25.08 2.69 -1.37
CA VAL A 323 -25.82 1.90 -2.38
C VAL A 323 -26.15 2.76 -3.60
N ARG A 324 -26.71 3.95 -3.39
CA ARG A 324 -27.02 4.91 -4.46
C ARG A 324 -25.76 5.29 -5.25
N ALA A 325 -24.68 5.62 -4.55
CA ALA A 325 -23.41 5.97 -5.18
C ALA A 325 -22.82 4.81 -6.00
N ALA A 326 -22.97 3.57 -5.54
CA ALA A 326 -22.53 2.38 -6.28
C ALA A 326 -23.33 2.17 -7.57
N GLN A 327 -24.66 2.34 -7.52
CA GLN A 327 -25.53 2.27 -8.72
C GLN A 327 -25.16 3.37 -9.72
N MET A 328 -25.02 4.61 -9.25
CA MET A 328 -24.59 5.74 -10.08
C MET A 328 -23.19 5.54 -10.68
N SER A 329 -22.29 4.89 -9.95
CA SER A 329 -20.96 4.52 -10.45
C SER A 329 -21.05 3.45 -11.55
N HIS A 330 -21.98 2.51 -11.42
CA HIS A 330 -22.22 1.52 -12.46
C HIS A 330 -22.72 2.20 -13.74
N ASP A 331 -23.68 3.12 -13.61
CA ASP A 331 -24.25 3.90 -14.71
C ASP A 331 -23.22 4.81 -15.40
N ALA A 332 -22.27 5.36 -14.63
CA ALA A 332 -21.13 6.10 -15.15
C ALA A 332 -20.12 5.21 -15.90
N GLY A 333 -20.17 3.90 -15.69
CA GLY A 333 -19.41 2.90 -16.44
C GLY A 333 -18.08 2.49 -15.82
N PHE A 334 -17.86 2.71 -14.52
CA PHE A 334 -16.63 2.29 -13.84
C PHE A 334 -16.42 0.76 -13.93
N ASP A 335 -15.16 0.34 -14.01
CA ASP A 335 -14.78 -1.08 -14.17
C ASP A 335 -14.68 -1.82 -12.83
N LEU A 336 -14.35 -1.08 -11.76
CA LEU A 336 -14.11 -1.57 -10.41
C LEU A 336 -14.60 -0.54 -9.38
N LEU A 337 -15.13 -1.01 -8.25
CA LEU A 337 -15.51 -0.18 -7.11
C LEU A 337 -14.63 -0.51 -5.91
N GLU A 338 -14.09 0.51 -5.24
CA GLU A 338 -13.39 0.38 -3.98
C GLU A 338 -14.18 1.08 -2.86
N LEU A 339 -14.35 0.41 -1.72
CA LEU A 339 -14.85 1.05 -0.50
C LEU A 339 -13.71 1.51 0.40
N HIS A 340 -13.81 2.74 0.91
CA HIS A 340 -12.76 3.32 1.75
C HIS A 340 -12.99 3.03 3.26
N PHE A 341 -12.37 1.96 3.77
CA PHE A 341 -12.39 1.52 5.18
C PHE A 341 -11.06 1.86 5.89
N ALA A 342 -10.44 2.99 5.52
CA ALA A 342 -9.09 3.34 5.97
C ALA A 342 -8.98 4.81 6.35
N HIS A 343 -7.79 5.20 6.80
CA HIS A 343 -7.38 6.59 7.02
C HIS A 343 -8.24 7.39 8.03
N GLY A 344 -8.91 6.73 8.97
CA GLY A 344 -9.70 7.40 10.00
C GLY A 344 -11.01 8.04 9.51
N TYR A 345 -11.39 7.82 8.26
CA TYR A 345 -12.70 8.21 7.74
C TYR A 345 -13.82 7.36 8.34
N LEU A 346 -15.07 7.55 7.91
CA LEU A 346 -16.24 7.04 8.63
C LEU A 346 -16.19 5.53 8.91
N LEU A 347 -15.95 4.70 7.90
CA LEU A 347 -15.96 3.25 8.11
C LEU A 347 -14.73 2.80 8.89
N ALA A 348 -13.58 3.45 8.70
CA ALA A 348 -12.41 3.23 9.55
C ALA A 348 -12.64 3.66 11.01
N SER A 349 -13.47 4.67 11.24
CA SER A 349 -13.76 5.17 12.58
C SER A 349 -14.63 4.22 13.39
N PHE A 350 -15.46 3.40 12.73
CA PHE A 350 -16.11 2.25 13.34
C PHE A 350 -15.12 1.12 13.63
N ILE A 351 -14.16 0.89 12.71
CA ILE A 351 -13.20 -0.21 12.84
C ILE A 351 -12.22 0.06 13.96
N SER A 352 -11.64 1.26 14.13
CA SER A 352 -10.61 1.45 15.16
C SER A 352 -11.18 1.57 16.58
N PRO A 353 -10.62 0.87 17.58
CA PRO A 353 -10.99 1.06 18.99
C PRO A 353 -10.60 2.44 19.54
N LEU A 354 -9.74 3.20 18.85
CA LEU A 354 -9.39 4.57 19.26
C LEU A 354 -10.52 5.57 18.97
N THR A 355 -11.42 5.22 18.05
CA THR A 355 -12.44 6.12 17.51
C THR A 355 -13.85 5.60 17.69
N ASN A 356 -14.01 4.32 18.01
CA ASN A 356 -15.26 3.68 18.34
C ASN A 356 -15.28 3.25 19.82
N GLN A 357 -15.95 4.06 20.64
CA GLN A 357 -16.18 3.83 22.07
C GLN A 357 -17.63 3.43 22.35
N ARG A 358 -18.36 2.95 21.33
CA ARG A 358 -19.75 2.53 21.50
C ARG A 358 -19.83 1.31 22.41
N THR A 359 -20.92 1.22 23.15
CA THR A 359 -21.25 0.10 24.04
C THR A 359 -22.39 -0.78 23.52
N ASP A 360 -22.94 -0.44 22.34
CA ASP A 360 -23.96 -1.21 21.65
C ASP A 360 -23.34 -2.28 20.73
N ALA A 361 -24.17 -2.87 19.86
CA ALA A 361 -23.75 -3.94 18.95
C ALA A 361 -22.73 -3.52 17.88
N TYR A 362 -22.36 -2.24 17.80
CA TYR A 362 -21.41 -1.70 16.83
C TYR A 362 -20.08 -1.27 17.46
N GLY A 363 -19.84 -1.52 18.75
CA GLY A 363 -18.59 -1.22 19.44
C GLY A 363 -18.05 -2.36 20.31
N GLY A 364 -16.85 -2.15 20.87
CA GLY A 364 -16.14 -3.15 21.69
C GLY A 364 -15.34 -4.15 20.85
N SER A 365 -15.84 -5.38 20.70
CA SER A 365 -15.13 -6.45 19.98
C SER A 365 -14.87 -6.07 18.51
N LEU A 366 -13.85 -6.68 17.89
CA LEU A 366 -13.58 -6.46 16.46
C LEU A 366 -14.79 -6.84 15.60
N GLU A 367 -15.49 -7.92 15.95
CA GLU A 367 -16.73 -8.33 15.26
C GLU A 367 -17.79 -7.23 15.29
N ASN A 368 -18.05 -6.63 16.46
CA ASN A 368 -19.00 -5.53 16.58
C ASN A 368 -18.54 -4.28 15.81
N ARG A 369 -17.26 -3.93 15.93
CA ARG A 369 -16.66 -2.80 15.20
C ARG A 369 -16.72 -2.96 13.68
N MET A 370 -16.67 -4.19 13.18
CA MET A 370 -16.81 -4.53 11.77
C MET A 370 -18.28 -4.63 11.31
N ARG A 371 -19.25 -4.69 12.22
CA ARG A 371 -20.67 -4.93 11.88
C ARG A 371 -21.22 -3.90 10.90
N PHE A 372 -21.08 -2.60 11.19
CA PHE A 372 -21.56 -1.54 10.29
C PHE A 372 -20.77 -1.48 8.97
N PRO A 373 -19.42 -1.51 8.97
CA PRO A 373 -18.65 -1.64 7.73
C PRO A 373 -19.10 -2.82 6.84
N LEU A 374 -19.38 -3.99 7.42
CA LEU A 374 -19.84 -5.16 6.66
C LEU A 374 -21.28 -5.00 6.17
N GLU A 375 -22.19 -4.38 6.94
CA GLU A 375 -23.53 -4.04 6.45
C GLU A 375 -23.49 -3.12 5.21
N VAL A 376 -22.57 -2.15 5.20
CA VAL A 376 -22.34 -1.28 4.04
C VAL A 376 -21.74 -2.08 2.88
N PHE A 377 -20.74 -2.91 3.15
CA PHE A 377 -20.12 -3.77 2.15
C PHE A 377 -21.17 -4.67 1.47
N ASP A 378 -21.99 -5.38 2.24
CA ASP A 378 -23.00 -6.31 1.72
C ASP A 378 -24.06 -5.59 0.88
N ALA A 379 -24.54 -4.43 1.36
CA ALA A 379 -25.51 -3.62 0.64
C ALA A 379 -24.94 -3.13 -0.70
N VAL A 380 -23.69 -2.66 -0.72
CA VAL A 380 -23.02 -2.24 -1.95
C VAL A 380 -22.73 -3.43 -2.87
N ARG A 381 -22.31 -4.57 -2.33
CA ARG A 381 -22.05 -5.79 -3.10
C ARG A 381 -23.31 -6.25 -3.83
N GLY A 382 -24.48 -6.17 -3.19
CA GLY A 382 -25.77 -6.48 -3.80
C GLY A 382 -26.26 -5.47 -4.86
N ALA A 383 -25.73 -4.25 -4.85
CA ALA A 383 -26.05 -3.22 -5.85
C ALA A 383 -25.04 -3.15 -7.01
N TRP A 384 -23.81 -3.61 -6.79
CA TRP A 384 -22.74 -3.67 -7.78
C TRP A 384 -22.80 -4.97 -8.58
N PRO A 385 -22.61 -4.99 -9.92
CA PRO A 385 -22.72 -6.23 -10.70
C PRO A 385 -21.71 -7.31 -10.28
N ASP A 386 -22.16 -8.56 -10.16
CA ASP A 386 -21.35 -9.69 -9.67
C ASP A 386 -20.09 -9.99 -10.49
N HIS A 387 -20.13 -9.70 -11.79
CA HIS A 387 -19.00 -9.89 -12.70
C HIS A 387 -17.93 -8.80 -12.57
N LYS A 388 -18.24 -7.68 -11.90
CA LYS A 388 -17.31 -6.58 -11.67
C LYS A 388 -16.65 -6.70 -10.29
N PRO A 389 -15.33 -6.51 -10.21
CA PRO A 389 -14.64 -6.56 -8.93
C PRO A 389 -15.08 -5.48 -7.96
N MET A 390 -14.99 -5.81 -6.67
CA MET A 390 -15.09 -4.87 -5.57
C MET A 390 -13.90 -5.02 -4.63
N SER A 391 -13.19 -3.92 -4.39
CA SER A 391 -12.08 -3.85 -3.45
C SER A 391 -12.46 -3.10 -2.17
N VAL A 392 -11.65 -3.28 -1.14
CA VAL A 392 -11.74 -2.48 0.08
C VAL A 392 -10.34 -1.99 0.45
N ARG A 393 -10.22 -0.69 0.67
CA ARG A 393 -9.02 -0.11 1.25
C ARG A 393 -9.09 -0.13 2.77
N ILE A 394 -8.11 -0.73 3.44
CA ILE A 394 -8.05 -0.83 4.90
C ILE A 394 -6.80 -0.17 5.49
N SER A 395 -6.89 0.27 6.75
CA SER A 395 -5.70 0.63 7.54
C SER A 395 -5.24 -0.59 8.34
N ALA A 396 -4.05 -1.12 8.03
CA ALA A 396 -3.54 -2.32 8.68
C ALA A 396 -3.08 -2.10 10.13
N VAL A 397 -2.77 -0.86 10.49
CA VAL A 397 -2.30 -0.47 11.82
C VAL A 397 -2.58 1.02 12.02
N ASP A 398 -2.96 1.42 13.24
CA ASP A 398 -3.28 2.83 13.54
C ASP A 398 -2.04 3.68 13.87
N TRP A 399 -0.91 3.03 14.21
CA TRP A 399 0.32 3.67 14.69
C TRP A 399 0.15 4.47 16.00
N ALA A 400 -0.83 4.09 16.82
CA ALA A 400 -1.04 4.66 18.16
C ALA A 400 -1.33 3.53 19.18
N PRO A 401 -0.92 3.70 20.46
CA PRO A 401 -1.18 2.71 21.51
C PRO A 401 -2.67 2.42 21.66
N GLY A 402 -3.03 1.13 21.77
CA GLY A 402 -4.43 0.71 21.89
C GLY A 402 -5.22 0.69 20.59
N GLY A 403 -4.64 1.12 19.47
CA GLY A 403 -5.26 1.04 18.14
C GLY A 403 -5.09 -0.30 17.45
N MET A 404 -5.64 -0.37 16.23
CA MET A 404 -5.55 -1.53 15.34
C MET A 404 -4.11 -1.98 15.17
N GLN A 405 -3.90 -3.30 15.22
CA GLN A 405 -2.62 -3.96 14.99
C GLN A 405 -2.66 -4.77 13.68
N PRO A 406 -1.49 -5.12 13.11
CA PRO A 406 -1.44 -5.93 11.88
C PRO A 406 -2.19 -7.27 11.95
N ALA A 407 -2.31 -7.88 13.14
CA ALA A 407 -3.10 -9.10 13.33
C ALA A 407 -4.61 -8.84 13.21
N ASP A 408 -5.10 -7.71 13.69
CA ASP A 408 -6.50 -7.32 13.52
C ASP A 408 -6.82 -7.11 12.03
N ALA A 409 -5.89 -6.54 11.27
CA ALA A 409 -6.06 -6.34 9.83
C ALA A 409 -6.19 -7.65 9.04
N VAL A 410 -5.51 -8.72 9.46
CA VAL A 410 -5.70 -10.07 8.91
C VAL A 410 -7.12 -10.56 9.17
N GLU A 411 -7.66 -10.33 10.37
CA GLU A 411 -9.05 -10.71 10.68
C GLU A 411 -10.07 -9.87 9.92
N VAL A 412 -9.85 -8.55 9.79
CA VAL A 412 -10.66 -7.67 8.94
C VAL A 412 -10.68 -8.18 7.49
N ALA A 413 -9.52 -8.52 6.93
CA ALA A 413 -9.43 -9.06 5.57
C ALA A 413 -10.10 -10.44 5.43
N ARG A 414 -10.04 -11.28 6.47
CA ARG A 414 -10.74 -12.58 6.52
C ARG A 414 -12.25 -12.40 6.49
N LEU A 415 -12.80 -11.49 7.29
CA LEU A 415 -14.22 -11.14 7.27
C LEU A 415 -14.64 -10.58 5.91
N LEU A 416 -13.88 -9.63 5.37
CA LEU A 416 -14.15 -9.07 4.03
C LEU A 416 -14.16 -10.16 2.93
N LYS A 417 -13.21 -11.11 2.96
CA LYS A 417 -13.18 -12.25 2.04
C LYS A 417 -14.47 -13.09 2.14
N GLN A 418 -14.93 -13.38 3.36
CA GLN A 418 -16.15 -14.16 3.58
C GLN A 418 -17.40 -13.48 3.02
N HIS A 419 -17.43 -12.15 3.03
CA HIS A 419 -18.52 -11.35 2.48
C HIS A 419 -18.41 -11.11 0.96
N GLY A 420 -17.32 -11.56 0.31
CA GLY A 420 -17.15 -11.50 -1.14
C GLY A 420 -16.27 -10.37 -1.66
N CYS A 421 -15.39 -9.81 -0.82
CA CYS A 421 -14.33 -8.90 -1.27
C CYS A 421 -13.35 -9.62 -2.18
N ASP A 422 -13.02 -8.99 -3.31
CA ASP A 422 -12.19 -9.60 -4.34
C ASP A 422 -10.69 -9.34 -4.12
N ILE A 423 -10.37 -8.14 -3.60
CA ILE A 423 -8.99 -7.69 -3.39
C ILE A 423 -8.95 -6.59 -2.31
N THR A 424 -7.95 -6.61 -1.43
CA THR A 424 -7.77 -5.56 -0.40
C THR A 424 -6.63 -4.62 -0.74
N ASP A 425 -6.88 -3.31 -0.76
CA ASP A 425 -5.83 -2.26 -0.82
C ASP A 425 -5.32 -1.95 0.60
N VAL A 426 -4.06 -2.26 0.88
CA VAL A 426 -3.54 -2.31 2.26
C VAL A 426 -2.69 -1.09 2.58
N SER A 427 -3.32 -0.13 3.26
CA SER A 427 -2.73 1.11 3.76
C SER A 427 -2.48 1.04 5.28
N ALA A 428 -2.19 2.16 5.94
CA ALA A 428 -2.04 2.27 7.38
C ALA A 428 -2.26 3.71 7.89
N GLY A 429 -2.61 3.82 9.17
CA GLY A 429 -2.61 5.07 9.93
C GLY A 429 -3.71 6.07 9.55
N GLN A 430 -3.43 7.32 9.90
CA GLN A 430 -4.31 8.52 9.80
C GLN A 430 -5.60 8.44 10.61
N THR A 431 -5.73 7.44 11.49
CA THR A 431 -6.88 7.24 12.36
C THR A 431 -6.98 8.31 13.43
N VAL A 432 -5.86 8.68 14.05
CA VAL A 432 -5.74 9.72 15.09
C VAL A 432 -4.58 10.67 14.77
N ALA A 433 -4.69 11.91 15.23
CA ALA A 433 -3.72 12.97 14.94
C ALA A 433 -2.33 12.77 15.58
N ASP A 434 -2.27 12.08 16.72
CA ASP A 434 -1.05 11.82 17.49
C ASP A 434 -0.35 10.49 17.14
N ALA A 435 -0.80 9.84 16.06
CA ALA A 435 -0.18 8.63 15.54
C ALA A 435 1.30 8.84 15.18
N LYS A 436 2.13 7.81 15.41
CA LYS A 436 3.58 7.83 15.17
C LYS A 436 3.96 6.82 14.08
N PRO A 437 3.65 7.10 12.80
CA PRO A 437 3.94 6.19 11.70
C PRO A 437 5.44 5.96 11.52
N GLN A 438 5.82 4.71 11.27
CA GLN A 438 7.19 4.34 10.97
C GLN A 438 7.41 4.32 9.46
N TYR A 439 7.82 5.46 8.90
CA TYR A 439 8.09 5.56 7.47
C TYR A 439 9.38 4.87 7.06
N GLY A 440 9.37 4.33 5.85
CA GLY A 440 10.49 3.70 5.19
C GLY A 440 10.14 3.35 3.75
N ARG A 441 11.08 2.74 3.02
CA ARG A 441 10.79 2.20 1.69
C ARG A 441 9.81 1.03 1.83
N GLN A 442 8.73 1.02 1.05
CA GLN A 442 7.74 -0.06 1.03
C GLN A 442 7.15 -0.40 2.42
N PHE A 443 7.00 0.60 3.31
CA PHE A 443 6.75 0.37 4.73
C PHE A 443 5.41 -0.32 5.05
N GLN A 444 4.46 -0.34 4.12
CA GLN A 444 3.16 -1.02 4.30
C GLN A 444 3.08 -2.34 3.51
N THR A 445 4.03 -2.62 2.61
CA THR A 445 4.09 -3.89 1.86
C THR A 445 4.08 -5.13 2.78
N PRO A 446 4.75 -5.15 3.95
CA PRO A 446 4.66 -6.28 4.87
C PRO A 446 3.24 -6.59 5.35
N PHE A 447 2.34 -5.59 5.42
CA PHE A 447 0.94 -5.82 5.79
C PHE A 447 0.16 -6.47 4.64
N ALA A 448 0.38 -6.03 3.39
CA ALA A 448 -0.22 -6.64 2.21
C ALA A 448 0.24 -8.09 2.03
N ASP A 449 1.54 -8.34 2.24
CA ASP A 449 2.16 -9.66 2.20
C ASP A 449 1.55 -10.61 3.23
N ARG A 450 1.45 -10.14 4.48
CA ARG A 450 0.83 -10.89 5.57
C ARG A 450 -0.60 -11.29 5.25
N ILE A 451 -1.44 -10.34 4.84
CA ILE A 451 -2.86 -10.58 4.54
C ILE A 451 -2.99 -11.57 3.37
N ARG A 452 -2.20 -11.38 2.31
CA ARG A 452 -2.24 -12.24 1.13
C ARG A 452 -2.02 -13.70 1.49
N HIS A 453 -1.01 -13.98 2.32
CA HIS A 453 -0.63 -15.34 2.66
C HIS A 453 -1.43 -15.96 3.81
N GLU A 454 -1.84 -15.19 4.83
CA GLU A 454 -2.59 -15.70 5.98
C GLU A 454 -4.10 -15.82 5.71
N VAL A 455 -4.63 -15.08 4.72
CA VAL A 455 -6.07 -15.10 4.35
C VAL A 455 -6.30 -15.76 2.99
N GLY A 456 -5.30 -15.73 2.09
CA GLY A 456 -5.45 -16.20 0.72
C GLY A 456 -6.41 -15.32 -0.09
N ILE A 457 -6.41 -14.00 0.14
CA ILE A 457 -7.11 -13.00 -0.67
C ILE A 457 -6.09 -12.24 -1.50
N ALA A 458 -6.48 -11.78 -2.70
CA ALA A 458 -5.61 -10.90 -3.46
C ALA A 458 -5.37 -9.59 -2.70
N THR A 459 -4.18 -8.99 -2.86
CA THR A 459 -3.86 -7.71 -2.20
C THR A 459 -3.23 -6.70 -3.15
N MET A 460 -3.49 -5.42 -2.89
CA MET A 460 -2.73 -4.31 -3.45
C MET A 460 -1.78 -3.76 -2.38
N ALA A 461 -0.51 -3.58 -2.73
CA ALA A 461 0.47 -2.94 -1.85
C ALA A 461 0.63 -1.46 -2.22
N VAL A 462 0.63 -0.60 -1.20
CA VAL A 462 0.88 0.85 -1.31
C VAL A 462 1.90 1.31 -0.27
N GLY A 463 2.39 2.54 -0.34
CA GLY A 463 3.23 3.15 0.69
C GLY A 463 4.72 3.15 0.34
N ASN A 464 5.18 4.30 -0.16
CA ASN A 464 6.58 4.51 -0.60
C ASN A 464 7.09 3.42 -1.57
N ILE A 465 6.23 2.99 -2.49
CA ILE A 465 6.60 2.29 -3.72
C ILE A 465 6.89 3.40 -4.75
N SER A 466 8.12 3.50 -5.22
CA SER A 466 8.54 4.64 -6.04
C SER A 466 9.39 4.27 -7.27
N SER A 467 9.78 3.00 -7.41
CA SER A 467 10.58 2.51 -8.53
C SER A 467 9.96 1.26 -9.15
N TYR A 468 10.21 1.01 -10.43
CA TYR A 468 9.81 -0.24 -11.07
C TYR A 468 10.50 -1.46 -10.45
N GLN A 469 11.68 -1.25 -9.84
CA GLN A 469 12.37 -2.27 -9.05
C GLN A 469 11.53 -2.70 -7.84
N ASP A 470 10.88 -1.75 -7.16
CA ASP A 470 9.94 -2.06 -6.08
C ASP A 470 8.80 -2.92 -6.61
N VAL A 471 8.17 -2.47 -7.69
CA VAL A 471 7.00 -3.12 -8.28
C VAL A 471 7.32 -4.56 -8.70
N ASN A 472 8.37 -4.76 -9.50
CA ASN A 472 8.78 -6.10 -9.93
C ASN A 472 9.15 -7.00 -8.75
N THR A 473 9.85 -6.47 -7.74
CA THR A 473 10.25 -7.24 -6.55
C THR A 473 9.03 -7.68 -5.75
N ILE A 474 8.09 -6.78 -5.50
CA ILE A 474 6.86 -7.06 -4.73
C ILE A 474 6.06 -8.18 -5.40
N LEU A 475 5.87 -8.07 -6.71
CA LEU A 475 5.07 -9.00 -7.51
C LEU A 475 5.75 -10.37 -7.63
N ALA A 476 7.02 -10.42 -8.06
CA ALA A 476 7.74 -11.67 -8.23
C ALA A 476 7.96 -12.40 -6.89
N ALA A 477 8.10 -11.67 -5.78
CA ALA A 477 8.18 -12.26 -4.44
C ALA A 477 6.82 -12.73 -3.89
N GLY A 478 5.71 -12.44 -4.57
CA GLY A 478 4.37 -12.85 -4.12
C GLY A 478 3.82 -12.04 -2.94
N ARG A 479 4.35 -10.82 -2.70
CA ARG A 479 3.95 -9.98 -1.56
C ARG A 479 2.64 -9.21 -1.80
N ALA A 480 2.27 -9.04 -3.06
CA ALA A 480 1.00 -8.45 -3.49
C ALA A 480 0.71 -8.87 -4.93
N ASP A 481 -0.54 -8.69 -5.35
CA ASP A 481 -0.98 -8.98 -6.71
C ASP A 481 -1.00 -7.73 -7.59
N LEU A 482 -1.11 -6.54 -6.96
CA LEU A 482 -1.03 -5.22 -7.60
C LEU A 482 -0.19 -4.24 -6.78
N CYS A 483 0.45 -3.27 -7.44
CA CYS A 483 1.22 -2.22 -6.80
C CYS A 483 0.58 -0.85 -7.05
N VAL A 484 0.25 -0.15 -5.97
CA VAL A 484 -0.42 1.15 -5.99
C VAL A 484 0.60 2.26 -5.77
N LEU A 485 0.68 3.19 -6.73
CA LEU A 485 1.62 4.30 -6.70
C LEU A 485 0.86 5.62 -6.72
N ALA A 486 1.16 6.48 -5.74
CA ALA A 486 0.59 7.81 -5.60
C ALA A 486 1.52 8.89 -6.18
N ARG A 487 2.41 9.45 -5.33
CA ARG A 487 3.29 10.59 -5.67
C ARG A 487 4.17 10.39 -6.91
N ALA A 488 4.57 9.16 -7.24
CA ALA A 488 5.30 8.87 -8.48
C ALA A 488 4.50 9.30 -9.73
N HIS A 489 3.18 9.07 -9.75
CA HIS A 489 2.29 9.48 -10.84
C HIS A 489 1.84 10.95 -10.76
N LEU A 490 2.01 11.62 -9.61
CA LEU A 490 1.86 13.08 -9.53
C LEU A 490 3.07 13.78 -10.15
N TRP A 491 4.27 13.27 -9.86
CA TRP A 491 5.53 13.75 -10.41
C TRP A 491 5.64 13.47 -11.91
N ASP A 492 5.29 12.26 -12.33
CA ASP A 492 5.39 11.81 -13.71
C ASP A 492 4.12 11.04 -14.12
N PRO A 493 3.18 11.64 -14.87
CA PRO A 493 1.96 10.95 -15.28
C PRO A 493 2.25 9.76 -16.21
N TYR A 494 3.40 9.72 -16.88
CA TYR A 494 3.80 8.67 -17.83
C TYR A 494 4.80 7.68 -17.21
N TRP A 495 4.92 7.68 -15.89
CA TRP A 495 5.85 6.85 -15.12
C TRP A 495 5.86 5.38 -15.56
N THR A 496 4.70 4.79 -15.83
CA THR A 496 4.61 3.38 -16.24
C THR A 496 5.26 3.12 -17.60
N ARG A 497 5.15 4.07 -18.55
CA ARG A 497 5.82 3.99 -19.85
C ARG A 497 7.30 4.30 -19.77
N HIS A 498 7.71 5.25 -18.94
CA HIS A 498 9.13 5.48 -18.69
C HIS A 498 9.78 4.27 -18.03
N ALA A 499 9.12 3.63 -17.06
CA ALA A 499 9.54 2.35 -16.49
C ALA A 499 9.64 1.24 -17.55
N ALA A 500 8.72 1.19 -18.54
CA ALA A 500 8.81 0.24 -19.65
C ALA A 500 10.04 0.51 -20.51
N TYR A 501 10.28 1.78 -20.87
CA TYR A 501 11.44 2.20 -21.66
C TYR A 501 12.76 1.87 -20.95
N GLU A 502 12.88 2.19 -19.66
CA GLU A 502 14.08 1.92 -18.85
C GLU A 502 14.38 0.41 -18.72
N GLN A 503 13.34 -0.43 -18.72
CA GLN A 503 13.49 -1.89 -18.69
C GLN A 503 13.65 -2.53 -20.07
N GLY A 504 13.60 -1.74 -21.15
CA GLY A 504 13.60 -2.25 -22.52
C GLY A 504 12.34 -3.06 -22.88
N TYR A 505 11.24 -2.87 -22.15
CA TYR A 505 9.97 -3.54 -22.41
C TYR A 505 9.16 -2.76 -23.48
N PRO A 506 8.75 -3.40 -24.59
CA PRO A 506 8.07 -2.74 -25.71
C PRO A 506 6.58 -2.48 -25.41
N LEU A 507 6.28 -1.59 -24.47
CA LEU A 507 4.92 -1.14 -24.20
C LEU A 507 4.44 -0.20 -25.32
N ALA A 508 3.46 -0.64 -26.11
CA ALA A 508 2.95 0.11 -27.25
C ALA A 508 2.45 1.50 -26.86
N TRP A 509 2.98 2.54 -27.52
CA TRP A 509 2.50 3.92 -27.41
C TRP A 509 1.14 4.08 -28.10
N PRO A 510 0.29 5.02 -27.66
CA PRO A 510 -0.90 5.39 -28.42
C PRO A 510 -0.50 5.84 -29.82
N ASP A 511 -1.32 5.58 -30.84
CA ASP A 511 -1.02 5.91 -32.23
C ASP A 511 -0.55 7.38 -32.45
N PRO A 512 -1.16 8.40 -31.80
CA PRO A 512 -0.68 9.78 -31.91
C PRO A 512 0.77 9.99 -31.43
N TYR A 513 1.31 9.10 -30.61
CA TYR A 513 2.67 9.15 -30.05
C TYR A 513 3.63 8.18 -30.73
N ALA A 514 3.26 7.60 -31.88
CA ALA A 514 4.08 6.62 -32.59
C ALA A 514 5.49 7.13 -32.96
N THR A 515 5.71 8.45 -33.02
CA THR A 515 7.04 9.06 -33.21
C THR A 515 8.03 8.66 -32.10
N LEU A 516 7.55 8.36 -30.89
CA LEU A 516 8.36 7.90 -29.77
C LEU A 516 9.00 6.53 -29.99
N ASN A 517 8.49 5.72 -30.94
CA ASN A 517 9.12 4.45 -31.31
C ASN A 517 10.52 4.63 -31.93
N ARG A 518 10.86 5.84 -32.39
CA ARG A 518 12.17 6.19 -32.98
C ARG A 518 12.94 7.23 -32.18
N TYR A 519 12.29 7.89 -31.22
CA TYR A 519 12.93 8.89 -30.36
C TYR A 519 13.70 8.20 -29.23
N LYS A 520 14.91 8.69 -28.96
CA LYS A 520 15.73 8.27 -27.82
C LYS A 520 16.02 9.49 -26.96
N PRO A 521 15.39 9.65 -25.79
CA PRO A 521 15.74 10.74 -24.87
C PRO A 521 17.22 10.65 -24.49
N ARG A 522 17.88 11.81 -24.41
CA ARG A 522 19.22 11.90 -23.82
C ARG A 522 19.06 11.72 -22.31
N THR A 523 19.67 10.67 -21.77
CA THR A 523 19.72 10.36 -20.33
C THR A 523 20.66 11.27 -19.59
#